data_AF-A0A013VSA7-F1
#
_entry.id   AF-A0A013VSA7-F1
#
_cell.length_a   1.000
_cell.length_b   1.000
_cell.length_c   1.000
_cell.angle_alpha   90.00
_cell.angle_beta   90.00
_cell.angle_gamma   90.00
#
_symmetry.space_group_name_H-M   'P 1'
#
loop_
_entity.id
_entity.type
_entity.pdbx_description
1 polymer ?
#
loop_
_entity_poly.entity_id
_entity_poly.type
_entity_poly.pdbx_seq_one_letter_code
_entity_poly.pdbx_strand_id
1 'polypeptide(L)'
;MALTLEAEQSMRDVGLIGFYEEDQDGWLATVRDTKAFLKAKFPPNSPIRRDDVSKGLVTVLEVHEDFKDYRNEKKLRAKYWIKHFADLLVDRAWDTIEQEEVNG
;
A
#
# COMPACT_ATOMS: atom_id res chain seq x y z
N MET A 1 10.60 4.56 4.27
CA MET A 1 10.97 5.08 2.93
C MET A 1 9.87 5.99 2.42
N ALA A 2 10.23 7.08 1.74
CA ALA A 2 9.29 7.93 1.03
C ALA A 2 9.26 7.52 -0.45
N LEU A 3 8.08 7.57 -1.08
CA LEU A 3 7.93 7.39 -2.52
C LEU A 3 8.77 8.45 -3.23
N THR A 4 9.70 8.03 -4.10
CA THR A 4 10.49 9.01 -4.88
C THR A 4 9.64 9.58 -6.01
N LEU A 5 9.93 10.82 -6.42
CA LEU A 5 9.24 11.45 -7.55
C LEU A 5 9.37 10.62 -8.84
N GLU A 6 10.53 9.99 -9.05
CA GLU A 6 10.77 9.08 -10.17
C GLU A 6 9.86 7.85 -10.12
N ALA A 7 9.72 7.23 -8.94
CA ALA A 7 8.82 6.10 -8.75
C ALA A 7 7.35 6.50 -8.98
N GLU A 8 6.94 7.66 -8.47
CA GLU A 8 5.59 8.20 -8.70
C GLU A 8 5.31 8.47 -10.18
N GLN A 9 6.25 9.10 -10.89
CA GLN A 9 6.12 9.38 -12.32
C GLN A 9 6.02 8.06 -13.11
N SER A 10 6.91 7.10 -12.84
CA SER A 10 6.86 5.81 -13.53
C SER A 10 5.55 5.04 -13.27
N MET A 11 4.98 5.13 -12.07
CA MET A 11 3.66 4.57 -11.76
C MET A 11 2.53 5.30 -12.49
N ARG A 12 2.62 6.62 -12.62
CA ARG A 12 1.66 7.42 -13.40
C ARG A 12 1.68 7.01 -14.87
N ASP A 13 2.87 6.84 -15.45
CA ASP A 13 3.04 6.48 -16.86
C ASP A 13 2.44 5.10 -17.20
N VAL A 14 2.44 4.16 -16.24
CA VAL A 14 1.83 2.83 -16.39
C VAL A 14 0.40 2.74 -15.84
N GLY A 15 -0.18 3.86 -15.41
CA GLY A 15 -1.56 3.97 -14.94
C GLY A 15 -1.83 3.49 -13.52
N LEU A 16 -0.81 3.09 -12.75
CA LEU A 16 -0.99 2.60 -11.37
C LEU A 16 -1.56 3.67 -10.43
N ILE A 17 -1.27 4.94 -10.69
CA ILE A 17 -1.89 6.05 -9.94
C ILE A 17 -3.39 6.10 -10.20
N GLY A 18 -3.82 5.96 -11.45
CA GLY A 18 -5.24 5.91 -11.81
C GLY A 18 -5.95 4.70 -11.18
N PHE A 19 -5.30 3.53 -11.21
CA PHE A 19 -5.80 2.32 -10.55
C PHE A 19 -5.99 2.50 -9.03
N TYR A 20 -5.13 3.28 -8.37
CA TYR A 20 -5.35 3.68 -6.98
C TYR A 20 -6.55 4.62 -6.83
N GLU A 21 -6.65 5.63 -7.70
CA GLU A 21 -7.72 6.65 -7.66
C GLU A 21 -9.12 6.07 -7.92
N GLU A 22 -9.22 4.96 -8.65
CA GLU A 22 -10.48 4.26 -8.93
C GLU A 22 -11.12 3.59 -7.70
N ASP A 23 -10.32 3.21 -6.68
CA ASP A 23 -10.81 2.56 -5.45
C ASP A 23 -10.02 2.98 -4.20
N GLN A 24 -9.97 4.29 -3.94
CA GLN A 24 -9.20 4.83 -2.81
C GLN A 24 -9.65 4.26 -1.45
N ASP A 25 -10.95 4.03 -1.28
CA ASP A 25 -11.54 3.51 -0.04
C ASP A 25 -11.18 2.02 0.18
N GLY A 26 -11.23 1.19 -0.87
CA GLY A 26 -10.78 -0.21 -0.79
C GLY A 26 -9.30 -0.33 -0.48
N TRP A 27 -8.47 0.53 -1.08
CA TRP A 27 -7.05 0.59 -0.75
C TRP A 27 -6.81 1.07 0.69
N LEU A 28 -7.52 2.09 1.16
CA LEU A 28 -7.45 2.55 2.56
C LEU A 28 -7.79 1.41 3.53
N ALA A 29 -8.86 0.66 3.26
CA ALA A 29 -9.24 -0.51 4.07
C ALA A 29 -8.12 -1.57 4.09
N THR A 30 -7.52 -1.85 2.93
CA THR A 30 -6.40 -2.81 2.80
C THR A 30 -5.19 -2.40 3.64
N VAL A 31 -4.83 -1.11 3.65
CA VAL A 31 -3.74 -0.59 4.49
C VAL A 31 -4.09 -0.68 5.97
N ARG A 32 -5.32 -0.31 6.34
CA ARG A 32 -5.82 -0.38 7.73
C ARG A 32 -5.76 -1.80 8.28
N ASP A 33 -6.28 -2.77 7.52
CA ASP A 33 -6.29 -4.18 7.91
C ASP A 33 -4.87 -4.75 8.03
N THR A 34 -3.98 -4.36 7.12
CA THR A 34 -2.57 -4.75 7.18
C THR A 34 -1.90 -4.21 8.44
N LYS A 35 -2.12 -2.93 8.78
CA LYS A 35 -1.58 -2.32 10.01
C LYS A 35 -2.12 -3.01 11.26
N ALA A 36 -3.43 -3.27 11.32
CA ALA A 36 -4.07 -3.97 12.45
C ALA A 36 -3.52 -5.39 12.64
N PHE A 37 -3.36 -6.13 11.54
CA PHE A 37 -2.75 -7.46 11.56
C PHE A 37 -1.32 -7.45 12.09
N LEU A 38 -0.50 -6.49 11.66
CA LEU A 38 0.87 -6.35 12.18
C LEU A 38 0.86 -5.99 13.67
N LYS A 39 0.03 -5.04 14.09
CA LYS A 39 -0.13 -4.64 15.50
C LYS A 39 -0.47 -5.83 16.41
N ALA A 40 -1.27 -6.77 15.92
CA ALA A 40 -1.61 -8.01 16.65
C ALA A 40 -0.45 -9.02 16.74
N LYS A 41 0.55 -8.94 15.86
CA LYS A 41 1.71 -9.85 15.81
C LYS A 41 2.93 -9.36 16.59
N PHE A 42 3.05 -8.05 16.79
CA PHE A 42 4.14 -7.46 17.55
C PHE A 42 3.80 -7.38 19.05
N PRO A 43 4.82 -7.27 19.94
CA PRO A 43 4.57 -7.09 21.35
C PRO A 43 3.64 -5.90 21.63
N PRO A 44 2.80 -5.96 22.68
CA PRO A 44 1.92 -4.86 23.06
C PRO A 44 2.68 -3.53 23.15
N ASN A 45 2.07 -2.45 22.66
CA ASN A 45 2.63 -1.09 22.62
C ASN A 45 3.83 -0.87 21.68
N SER A 46 4.15 -1.84 20.81
CA SER A 46 5.17 -1.62 19.78
C SER A 46 4.64 -0.63 18.73
N PRO A 47 5.37 0.46 18.45
CA PRO A 47 4.94 1.41 17.41
C PRO A 47 5.16 0.78 16.03
N ILE A 48 4.06 0.51 15.32
CA ILE A 48 4.10 0.03 13.95
C ILE A 48 4.53 1.17 13.04
N ARG A 49 5.60 0.97 12.25
CA ARG A 49 6.13 1.98 11.34
C ARG A 49 5.53 1.82 9.95
N ARG A 50 5.56 2.91 9.17
CA ARG A 50 5.23 2.91 7.73
C ARG A 50 5.91 1.78 6.97
N ASP A 51 7.18 1.54 7.26
CA ASP A 51 7.98 0.49 6.59
C ASP A 51 7.52 -0.94 6.93
N ASP A 52 7.01 -1.17 8.14
CA ASP A 52 6.46 -2.46 8.53
C ASP A 52 5.18 -2.75 7.74
N VAL A 53 4.30 -1.74 7.61
CA VAL A 53 3.06 -1.84 6.84
C VAL A 53 3.34 -2.00 5.35
N SER A 54 4.26 -1.21 4.78
CA SER A 54 4.68 -1.35 3.37
C SER A 54 5.19 -2.77 3.09
N LYS A 55 6.01 -3.34 3.98
CA LYS A 55 6.49 -4.72 3.84
C LYS A 55 5.35 -5.74 3.90
N GLY A 56 4.39 -5.55 4.81
CA GLY A 56 3.20 -6.40 4.90
C GLY A 56 2.34 -6.34 3.63
N LEU A 57 2.14 -5.13 3.10
CA LEU A 57 1.36 -4.89 1.89
C LEU A 57 1.96 -5.56 0.66
N VAL A 58 3.29 -5.67 0.55
CA VAL A 58 3.90 -6.42 -0.56
C VAL A 58 3.36 -7.86 -0.61
N THR A 59 3.25 -8.54 0.54
CA THR A 59 2.70 -9.90 0.60
C THR A 59 1.21 -9.94 0.29
N VAL A 60 0.44 -8.95 0.76
CA VAL A 60 -1.01 -8.84 0.44
C VAL A 60 -1.21 -8.64 -1.06
N LEU A 61 -0.46 -7.73 -1.67
CA LEU A 61 -0.55 -7.41 -3.09
C LEU A 61 -0.09 -8.55 -4.01
N GLU A 62 0.79 -9.44 -3.55
CA GLU A 62 1.19 -10.63 -4.32
C GLU A 62 0.01 -11.60 -4.55
N VAL A 63 -1.00 -11.57 -3.68
CA VAL A 63 -2.19 -12.43 -3.77
C VAL A 63 -3.49 -11.66 -4.06
N HIS A 64 -3.44 -10.33 -4.11
CA HIS A 64 -4.61 -9.51 -4.41
C HIS A 64 -5.01 -9.66 -5.88
N GLU A 65 -6.19 -10.21 -6.15
CA GLU A 65 -6.59 -10.59 -7.51
C GLU A 65 -6.69 -9.37 -8.45
N ASP A 66 -7.35 -8.27 -8.05
CA ASP A 66 -7.48 -7.09 -8.93
C ASP A 66 -6.12 -6.48 -9.30
N PHE A 67 -5.19 -6.41 -8.34
CA PHE A 67 -3.85 -5.91 -8.60
C PHE A 67 -3.02 -6.87 -9.47
N LYS A 68 -3.18 -8.19 -9.28
CA LYS A 68 -2.54 -9.20 -10.15
C LYS A 68 -3.06 -9.09 -11.57
N ASP A 69 -4.37 -8.95 -11.75
CA ASP A 69 -5.01 -8.82 -13.05
C ASP A 69 -4.57 -7.52 -13.75
N TYR A 70 -4.58 -6.40 -13.03
CA TYR A 70 -4.06 -5.13 -13.54
C TYR A 70 -2.61 -5.25 -14.02
N ARG A 71 -1.73 -5.84 -13.19
CA ARG A 71 -0.32 -6.02 -13.54
C ARG A 71 -0.13 -6.96 -14.73
N ASN A 72 -0.94 -8.01 -14.84
CA ASN A 72 -0.88 -8.95 -15.94
C ASN A 72 -1.31 -8.28 -17.26
N GLU A 73 -2.41 -7.53 -17.24
CA GLU A 73 -2.91 -6.77 -18.39
C GLU A 73 -1.88 -5.75 -18.88
N LYS A 74 -1.32 -4.95 -17.96
CA LYS A 74 -0.30 -3.93 -18.25
C LYS A 74 1.11 -4.50 -18.45
N LYS A 75 1.29 -5.83 -18.35
CA LYS A 75 2.58 -6.54 -18.47
C LYS A 75 3.66 -6.06 -17.47
N LEU A 76 3.25 -5.62 -16.27
CA LEU A 76 4.09 -5.10 -15.21
C LEU A 76 4.74 -6.23 -14.38
N ARG A 77 5.67 -6.95 -15.00
CA ARG A 77 6.26 -8.19 -14.43
C ARG A 77 7.28 -7.95 -13.32
N ALA A 78 7.94 -6.80 -13.30
CA ALA A 78 9.00 -6.53 -12.33
C ALA A 78 8.44 -6.39 -10.90
N LYS A 79 9.13 -6.98 -9.92
CA LYS A 79 8.69 -6.99 -8.51
C LYS A 79 8.65 -5.59 -7.88
N TYR A 80 9.44 -4.64 -8.39
CA TYR A 80 9.45 -3.28 -7.87
C TYR A 80 8.10 -2.58 -8.02
N TRP A 81 7.24 -2.98 -8.97
CA TRP A 81 5.88 -2.43 -9.10
C TRP A 81 5.01 -2.71 -7.87
N ILE A 82 5.15 -3.90 -7.28
CA ILE A 82 4.45 -4.27 -6.05
C ILE A 82 4.94 -3.37 -4.91
N LYS A 83 6.26 -3.18 -4.81
CA LYS A 83 6.87 -2.36 -3.77
C LYS A 83 6.49 -0.89 -3.90
N HIS A 84 6.58 -0.32 -5.09
CA HIS A 84 6.20 1.09 -5.32
C HIS A 84 4.72 1.32 -5.05
N PHE A 85 3.86 0.37 -5.45
CA PHE A 85 2.43 0.47 -5.15
C PHE A 85 2.17 0.37 -3.65
N ALA A 86 2.78 -0.58 -2.93
CA ALA A 86 2.70 -0.65 -1.47
C ALA A 86 3.16 0.66 -0.80
N ASP A 87 4.24 1.28 -1.29
CA ASP A 87 4.71 2.56 -0.79
C ASP A 87 3.73 3.70 -1.04
N LEU A 88 3.13 3.75 -2.24
CA LEU A 88 2.06 4.69 -2.56
C LEU A 88 0.88 4.52 -1.60
N LEU A 89 0.42 3.29 -1.39
CA LEU A 89 -0.71 3.02 -0.50
C LEU A 89 -0.46 3.53 0.92
N VAL A 90 0.73 3.24 1.47
CA VAL A 90 1.11 3.75 2.80
C VAL A 90 1.20 5.27 2.79
N ASP A 91 1.86 5.87 1.81
CA ASP A 91 2.05 7.32 1.73
C ASP A 91 0.72 8.08 1.72
N ARG A 92 -0.29 7.57 0.98
CA ARG A 92 -1.61 8.21 0.86
C ARG A 92 -2.56 7.91 2.02
N ALA A 93 -2.46 6.74 2.64
CA ALA A 93 -3.39 6.30 3.67
C ALA A 93 -2.94 6.65 5.10
N TRP A 94 -1.64 6.84 5.35
CA TRP A 94 -1.10 6.85 6.70
C TRP A 94 -1.73 7.90 7.61
N ASP A 95 -1.81 9.14 7.14
CA ASP A 95 -2.27 10.26 7.97
C ASP A 95 -3.77 10.12 8.28
N THR A 96 -4.56 9.60 7.35
CA THR A 96 -5.96 9.25 7.58
C THR A 96 -6.11 8.19 8.67
N ILE A 97 -5.33 7.10 8.59
CA ILE A 97 -5.38 6.01 9.58
C ILE A 97 -4.94 6.49 10.96
N GLU A 98 -3.88 7.30 11.06
CA GLU A 98 -3.43 7.87 12.34
C GLU A 98 -4.50 8.79 12.95
N GLN A 99 -5.20 9.59 12.13
CA GLN A 99 -6.30 10.43 12.60
C GLN A 99 -7.49 9.60 13.11
N GLU A 100 -7.82 8.50 12.44
CA GLU A 100 -8.87 7.58 12.90
C GLU A 100 -8.54 6.93 14.24
N GLU A 101 -7.30 6.49 14.45
CA GLU A 101 -6.85 5.87 15.70
C GLU A 101 -6.82 6.84 16.90
N VAL A 102 -6.69 8.15 16.66
CA VAL A 102 -6.73 9.17 17.73
C VAL A 102 -8.16 9.51 18.14
N ASN A 103 -9.12 9.40 17.21
CA ASN A 103 -10.51 9.80 17.43
C ASN A 103 -11.45 8.65 17.86
N GLY A 104 -10.97 7.40 17.83
CA GLY A 104 -11.72 6.19 18.23
C GLY A 104 -11.34 5.70 19.62
#